data_AF-A0A349W310-F1
#
_entry.id   AF-A0A349W310-F1
#
_cell.length_a   1.000
_cell.length_b   1.000
_cell.length_c   1.000
_cell.angle_alpha   90.00
_cell.angle_beta   90.00
_cell.angle_gamma   90.00
#
_symmetry.space_group_name_H-M   'P 1'
#
loop_
_entity.id
_entity.type
_entity.pdbx_description
1 polymer ?
#
loop_
_entity_poly.entity_id
_entity_poly.type
_entity_poly.pdbx_seq_one_letter_code
_entity_poly.pdbx_strand_id
1 'polypeptide(L)'
;MPSVAQNASLNKQQTMAYINKLYKVAYRYKDTKIDTVTVDGKVLTVFLSSGQHFRSDIAKSDVLVIARVKSGYQIRFKSSPSTDEILWAIQTEEDAKRLKNALEHLVKIVKTEKKTDPFGS
;
A
#
# COMPACT_ATOMS: atom_id res chain seq x y z
N MET A 1 19.00 -29.29 17.90
CA MET A 1 17.85 -29.12 16.99
C MET A 1 17.95 -27.73 16.37
N PRO A 2 18.07 -27.59 15.04
CA PRO A 2 18.15 -26.25 14.45
C PRO A 2 16.74 -25.65 14.35
N SER A 3 16.57 -24.50 14.99
CA SER A 3 15.39 -23.64 14.97
C SER A 3 15.23 -23.01 13.58
N VAL A 4 14.43 -23.62 12.71
CA VAL A 4 13.97 -23.00 11.46
C VAL A 4 12.73 -22.15 11.77
N ALA A 5 12.95 -20.98 12.35
CA ALA A 5 11.97 -19.90 12.41
C ALA A 5 12.61 -18.64 11.82
N GLN A 6 13.12 -18.75 10.60
CA GLN A 6 13.62 -17.61 9.84
C GLN A 6 12.88 -17.60 8.49
N ASN A 7 12.02 -16.59 8.33
CA ASN A 7 11.25 -16.23 7.13
C ASN A 7 9.86 -16.89 6.94
N ALA A 8 8.98 -16.83 7.93
CA ALA A 8 7.55 -16.84 7.60
C ALA A 8 7.21 -15.54 6.86
N SER A 9 6.60 -15.64 5.68
CA SER A 9 6.05 -14.48 4.96
C SER A 9 5.09 -13.72 5.87
N LEU A 10 5.17 -12.39 5.92
CA LEU A 10 4.29 -11.60 6.78
C LEU A 10 2.81 -11.92 6.44
N ASN A 11 1.94 -12.01 7.45
CA ASN A 11 0.51 -12.14 7.16
C ASN A 11 -0.10 -10.77 6.78
N LYS A 12 -1.38 -10.74 6.40
CA LYS A 12 -2.08 -9.51 5.99
C LYS A 12 -1.99 -8.40 7.05
N GLN A 13 -2.25 -8.76 8.30
CA GLN A 13 -2.26 -7.80 9.42
C GLN A 13 -0.88 -7.19 9.64
N GLN A 14 0.17 -8.02 9.64
CA GLN A 14 1.56 -7.56 9.77
C GLN A 14 1.98 -6.69 8.58
N THR A 15 1.60 -7.08 7.37
CA THR A 15 1.86 -6.29 6.15
C THR A 15 1.17 -4.93 6.20
N MET A 16 -0.10 -4.89 6.61
CA MET A 16 -0.86 -3.64 6.76
C MET A 16 -0.29 -2.74 7.85
N ALA A 17 0.11 -3.30 9.00
CA ALA A 17 0.75 -2.53 10.06
C ALA A 17 2.06 -1.88 9.59
N TYR A 18 2.87 -2.64 8.83
CA TYR A 18 4.10 -2.12 8.23
C TYR A 18 3.82 -1.01 7.21
N ILE A 19 2.87 -1.22 6.29
CA ILE A 19 2.46 -0.22 5.29
C ILE A 19 1.98 1.06 5.97
N ASN A 20 1.10 0.95 6.97
CA ASN A 20 0.58 2.11 7.70
C ASN A 20 1.70 2.90 8.38
N LYS A 21 2.64 2.22 9.05
CA LYS A 21 3.81 2.87 9.66
C LYS A 21 4.66 3.57 8.60
N LEU A 22 4.98 2.88 7.50
CA LEU A 22 5.88 3.40 6.49
C LEU A 22 5.25 4.58 5.75
N TYR A 23 3.95 4.55 5.44
CA TYR A 23 3.26 5.68 4.83
C TYR A 23 3.31 6.95 5.68
N LYS A 24 3.13 6.84 7.00
CA LYS A 24 3.24 7.99 7.92
C LYS A 24 4.62 8.63 7.93
N VAL A 25 5.67 7.83 7.74
CA VAL A 25 7.06 8.31 7.73
C VAL A 25 7.43 8.89 6.37
N ALA A 26 7.04 8.20 5.29
CA ALA A 26 7.46 8.48 3.93
C ALA A 26 6.69 9.63 3.27
N TYR A 27 5.43 9.85 3.64
CA TYR A 27 4.57 10.87 3.04
C TYR A 27 4.96 12.28 3.50
N ARG A 28 5.15 13.18 2.54
CA ARG A 28 5.50 14.59 2.77
C ARG A 28 4.81 15.49 1.79
N TYR A 29 3.68 16.04 2.18
CA TYR A 29 3.02 17.09 1.42
C TYR A 29 2.48 18.19 2.30
N LYS A 30 3.10 19.39 2.22
CA LYS A 30 2.72 20.56 3.01
C LYS A 30 2.54 20.15 4.49
N ASP A 31 1.44 20.56 5.11
CA ASP A 31 1.10 20.23 6.49
C ASP A 31 0.20 18.99 6.62
N THR A 32 -0.13 18.33 5.50
CA THR A 32 -0.99 17.14 5.48
C THR A 32 -0.18 15.90 5.85
N LYS A 33 -0.74 15.07 6.74
CA LYS A 33 -0.14 13.81 7.18
C LYS A 33 -1.05 12.65 6.81
N ILE A 34 -0.49 11.44 6.79
CA ILE A 34 -1.28 10.21 6.74
C ILE A 34 -1.79 9.93 8.14
N ASP A 35 -3.11 9.83 8.30
CA ASP A 35 -3.74 9.48 9.58
C ASP A 35 -3.81 7.96 9.75
N THR A 36 -4.36 7.25 8.77
CA THR A 36 -4.43 5.79 8.78
C THR A 36 -4.56 5.22 7.38
N VAL A 37 -4.25 3.94 7.25
CA VAL A 37 -4.34 3.18 6.01
C VAL A 37 -5.09 1.89 6.31
N THR A 38 -6.16 1.63 5.56
CA THR A 38 -7.01 0.45 5.74
C THR A 38 -7.12 -0.34 4.45
N VAL A 39 -7.44 -1.63 4.59
CA VAL A 39 -7.87 -2.48 3.48
C VAL A 39 -9.20 -3.10 3.84
N ASP A 40 -10.18 -2.91 2.97
CA ASP A 40 -11.45 -3.62 2.99
C ASP A 40 -11.60 -4.42 1.69
N GLY A 41 -11.67 -5.74 1.81
CA GLY A 41 -11.52 -6.67 0.69
C GLY A 41 -10.27 -6.38 -0.14
N LYS A 42 -10.47 -5.78 -1.32
CA LYS A 42 -9.45 -5.45 -2.32
C LYS A 42 -9.19 -3.94 -2.46
N VAL A 43 -9.82 -3.13 -1.63
CA VAL A 43 -9.72 -1.67 -1.70
C VAL A 43 -8.82 -1.17 -0.57
N LEU A 44 -7.67 -0.61 -0.95
CA LEU A 44 -6.81 0.15 -0.05
C LEU A 44 -7.37 1.57 0.08
N THR A 45 -7.52 2.06 1.30
CA THR A 45 -7.90 3.44 1.57
C THR A 45 -6.82 4.13 2.40
N VAL A 46 -6.36 5.29 1.94
CA VAL A 46 -5.37 6.14 2.62
C VAL A 46 -6.08 7.38 3.12
N PHE A 47 -6.17 7.55 4.44
CA PHE A 47 -6.80 8.70 5.09
C PHE A 47 -5.75 9.75 5.44
N LEU A 48 -6.05 11.00 5.11
CA LEU A 48 -5.22 12.16 5.43
C LEU A 48 -5.74 12.88 6.67
N SER A 49 -4.84 13.58 7.37
CA SER A 49 -5.19 14.42 8.52
C SER A 49 -6.11 15.59 8.17
N SER A 50 -6.29 15.91 6.88
CA SER A 50 -7.25 16.90 6.39
C SER A 50 -8.69 16.39 6.32
N GLY A 51 -8.93 15.09 6.56
CA GLY A 51 -10.21 14.42 6.34
C GLY A 51 -10.42 13.90 4.91
N GLN A 52 -9.52 14.23 3.99
CA GLN A 52 -9.52 13.65 2.64
C GLN A 52 -9.04 12.19 2.67
N HIS A 53 -9.45 11.41 1.68
CA HIS A 53 -8.97 10.05 1.51
C HIS A 53 -8.84 9.67 0.03
N PHE A 54 -7.91 8.77 -0.25
CA PHE A 54 -7.71 8.16 -1.56
C PHE A 54 -8.06 6.68 -1.49
N ARG A 55 -8.75 6.17 -2.52
CA ARG A 55 -9.13 4.76 -2.63
C ARG A 55 -8.51 4.17 -3.87
N SER A 56 -7.91 2.99 -3.71
CA SER A 56 -7.34 2.24 -4.83
C SER A 56 -7.78 0.78 -4.74
N ASP A 57 -8.39 0.27 -5.80
CA ASP A 57 -8.60 -1.17 -5.95
C ASP A 57 -7.27 -1.82 -6.35
N ILE A 58 -6.59 -2.39 -5.36
CA ILE A 58 -5.24 -2.93 -5.53
C ILE A 58 -5.23 -4.31 -6.20
N ALA A 59 -6.40 -4.95 -6.34
CA ALA A 59 -6.50 -6.24 -7.02
C ALA A 59 -6.62 -6.13 -8.54
N LYS A 60 -7.08 -4.98 -9.07
CA LYS A 60 -7.07 -4.67 -10.51
C LYS A 60 -5.68 -4.46 -11.10
N SER A 61 -4.66 -4.41 -10.25
CA SER A 61 -3.28 -4.11 -10.63
C SER A 61 -2.56 -5.28 -11.27
N ASP A 62 -1.93 -5.04 -12.43
CA ASP A 62 -0.92 -5.95 -12.98
C ASP A 62 0.49 -5.61 -12.48
N VAL A 63 0.88 -4.34 -12.47
CA VAL A 63 2.24 -3.91 -12.04
C VAL A 63 2.21 -2.52 -11.39
N LEU A 64 2.81 -2.41 -10.20
CA LEU A 64 3.10 -1.14 -9.55
C LEU A 64 4.42 -0.56 -10.07
N VAL A 65 4.45 0.75 -10.28
CA VAL A 65 5.67 1.47 -10.68
C VAL A 65 5.90 2.67 -9.78
N ILE A 66 7.18 3.04 -9.63
CA ILE A 66 7.60 4.27 -8.99
C ILE A 66 7.79 5.32 -10.08
N ALA A 67 7.18 6.48 -9.92
CA ALA A 67 7.39 7.63 -10.79
C ALA A 67 8.00 8.79 -9.99
N ARG A 68 9.04 9.42 -10.55
CA ARG A 68 9.60 10.66 -10.01
C ARG A 68 8.75 11.84 -10.49
N VAL A 69 8.35 12.69 -9.56
CA VAL A 69 7.58 13.91 -9.81
C VAL A 69 8.24 15.10 -9.12
N LYS A 70 7.74 16.31 -9.39
CA LYS A 70 8.30 17.55 -8.81
C LYS A 70 8.32 17.51 -7.27
N SER A 71 7.31 16.90 -6.64
CA SER A 71 7.16 16.81 -5.19
C SER A 71 7.70 15.52 -4.57
N GLY A 72 8.62 14.82 -5.25
CA GLY A 72 9.22 13.57 -4.77
C GLY A 72 8.84 12.39 -5.64
N TYR A 73 8.28 11.34 -5.04
CA TYR A 73 7.94 10.09 -5.72
C TYR A 73 6.46 9.75 -5.56
N GLN A 74 5.94 8.99 -6.54
CA GLN A 74 4.60 8.42 -6.54
C GLN A 74 4.69 6.91 -6.71
N ILE A 75 3.74 6.19 -6.11
CA ILE A 75 3.43 4.80 -6.44
C ILE A 75 2.11 4.79 -7.21
N ARG A 76 2.15 4.27 -8.43
CA ARG A 76 0.99 4.21 -9.33
C ARG A 76 0.96 2.90 -10.10
N PHE A 77 -0.18 2.59 -10.71
CA PHE A 77 -0.28 1.47 -11.64
C PHE A 77 0.41 1.80 -12.97
N LYS A 78 1.13 0.84 -13.55
CA LYS A 78 1.85 1.02 -14.83
C LYS A 78 0.93 1.47 -15.97
N SER A 79 -0.32 1.01 -15.96
CA SER A 79 -1.32 1.28 -17.00
C SER A 79 -1.98 2.66 -16.90
N SER A 80 -1.77 3.42 -15.82
CA SER A 80 -2.49 4.67 -15.58
C SER A 80 -1.55 5.89 -15.56
N PRO A 81 -1.79 6.90 -16.42
CA PRO A 81 -0.86 8.02 -16.57
C PRO A 81 -0.86 9.03 -15.42
N SER A 82 -1.91 9.10 -14.57
CA SER A 82 -1.89 9.98 -13.37
C SER A 82 -3.06 9.81 -12.38
N THR A 83 -4.22 9.30 -12.80
CA THR A 83 -5.43 9.30 -11.96
C THR A 83 -5.50 8.14 -10.96
N ASP A 84 -4.75 7.07 -11.19
CA ASP A 84 -4.74 5.90 -10.29
C ASP A 84 -3.42 5.79 -9.51
N GLU A 85 -3.06 6.88 -8.84
CA GLU A 85 -2.00 6.86 -7.84
C GLU A 85 -2.49 6.22 -6.54
N ILE A 86 -1.65 5.38 -5.94
CA ILE A 86 -1.90 4.77 -4.63
C ILE A 86 -1.45 5.72 -3.52
N LEU A 87 -0.26 6.30 -3.71
CA LEU A 87 0.25 7.38 -2.88
C LEU A 87 1.17 8.27 -3.71
N TRP A 88 1.10 9.55 -3.44
CA TRP A 88 1.96 10.57 -4.00
C TRP A 88 2.77 11.29 -2.92
N ALA A 89 3.74 12.11 -3.34
CA ALA A 89 4.63 12.88 -2.46
C ALA A 89 5.37 12.03 -1.40
N ILE A 90 5.92 10.92 -1.84
CA ILE A 90 6.88 10.13 -1.07
C ILE A 90 8.23 10.82 -1.14
N GLN A 91 8.87 11.07 0.01
CA GLN A 91 10.05 11.93 0.06
C GLN A 91 11.30 11.33 -0.61
N THR A 92 11.55 10.02 -0.42
CA THR A 92 12.78 9.37 -0.91
C THR A 92 12.47 8.19 -1.83
N GLU A 93 13.40 7.89 -2.74
CA GLU A 93 13.28 6.71 -3.61
C GLU A 93 13.31 5.41 -2.81
N GLU A 94 14.11 5.36 -1.75
CA GLU A 94 14.21 4.20 -0.87
C GLU A 94 12.88 3.90 -0.20
N ASP A 95 12.22 4.92 0.35
CA ASP A 95 10.87 4.78 0.92
C ASP A 95 9.86 4.34 -0.13
N ALA A 96 9.92 4.89 -1.35
CA ALA A 96 9.05 4.48 -2.44
C ALA A 96 9.27 3.00 -2.81
N LYS A 97 10.52 2.52 -2.83
CA LYS A 97 10.85 1.10 -3.07
C LYS A 97 10.33 0.21 -1.95
N ARG A 98 10.55 0.58 -0.69
CA ARG A 98 10.04 -0.17 0.48
C ARG A 98 8.52 -0.26 0.47
N LEU A 99 7.83 0.86 0.21
CA LEU A 99 6.38 0.91 0.10
C LEU A 99 5.85 0.09 -1.07
N LYS A 100 6.45 0.20 -2.26
CA LYS A 100 6.07 -0.60 -3.43
C LYS A 100 6.15 -2.09 -3.10
N ASN A 101 7.25 -2.55 -2.52
CA ASN A 101 7.44 -3.96 -2.19
C ASN A 101 6.39 -4.46 -1.18
N ALA A 102 6.09 -3.65 -0.15
CA ALA A 102 5.06 -3.98 0.83
C ALA A 102 3.65 -4.02 0.20
N LEU A 103 3.34 -3.09 -0.70
CA LEU A 103 2.08 -3.08 -1.45
C LEU A 103 1.98 -4.28 -2.39
N GLU A 104 3.03 -4.64 -3.12
CA GLU A 104 3.05 -5.84 -3.98
C GLU A 104 2.84 -7.11 -3.17
N HIS A 105 3.41 -7.18 -1.97
CA HIS A 105 3.16 -8.28 -1.04
C HIS A 105 1.70 -8.32 -0.58
N LEU A 106 1.12 -7.18 -0.20
CA LEU A 106 -0.31 -7.07 0.14
C LEU A 106 -1.22 -7.47 -1.03
N VAL A 107 -0.92 -7.03 -2.24
CA VAL A 107 -1.64 -7.38 -3.48
C VAL A 107 -1.68 -8.90 -3.67
N LYS A 108 -0.56 -9.59 -3.46
CA LYS A 108 -0.50 -11.05 -3.55
C LYS A 108 -1.44 -11.70 -2.52
N ILE A 109 -1.42 -11.23 -1.27
CA ILE A 109 -2.30 -11.76 -0.22
C ILE A 109 -3.78 -11.58 -0.58
N VAL A 110 -4.21 -10.36 -0.93
CA VAL A 110 -5.64 -10.08 -1.20
C VAL A 110 -6.15 -10.72 -2.49
N LYS A 111 -5.25 -11.08 -3.43
CA LYS A 111 -5.62 -11.85 -4.64
C LYS A 111 -5.83 -13.34 -4.34
N THR A 112 -5.16 -13.90 -3.33
CA THR A 112 -5.31 -15.31 -2.95
C THR A 112 -6.32 -15.53 -1.82
N GLU A 113 -6.75 -14.48 -1.13
CA GLU A 113 -7.89 -14.55 -0.20
C GLU A 113 -9.14 -15.02 -0.95
N LYS A 114 -9.62 -16.21 -0.58
CA LYS A 114 -10.94 -16.66 -1.00
C LYS A 114 -11.97 -15.70 -0.39
N LYS A 115 -13.02 -15.37 -1.14
CA LYS A 115 -14.24 -14.82 -0.54
C LYS A 115 -14.78 -15.88 0.42
N THR A 116 -14.44 -15.78 1.69
CA THR A 116 -15.20 -16.44 2.75
C THR A 116 -16.35 -15.49 3.05
N ASP A 117 -17.50 -15.73 2.43
CA ASP A 117 -18.75 -15.20 2.94
C ASP A 117 -19.14 -16.09 4.14
N PRO A 118 -19.02 -15.61 5.39
CA PRO A 118 -19.39 -16.40 6.55
C PRO A 118 -20.91 -16.63 6.64
N PHE A 119 -21.69 -15.99 5.76
CA PHE A 119 -23.14 -16.06 5.68
C PHE A 119 -23.66 -16.56 4.32
N GLY A 120 -22.80 -17.09 3.43
CA GLY A 120 -23.25 -17.47 2.08
C GLY A 120 -22.37 -18.45 1.29
N SER A 121 -23.00 -19.56 0.90
CA SER A 121 -23.06 -20.05 -0.48
C SER A 121 -24.51 -20.40 -0.78
#